data_AF-X0SMW8-F1
#
_entry.id   AF-X0SMW8-F1
#
_cell.length_a   1.000
_cell.length_b   1.000
_cell.length_c   1.000
_cell.angle_alpha   90.00
_cell.angle_beta   90.00
_cell.angle_gamma   90.00
#
_symmetry.space_group_name_H-M   'P 1'
#
loop_
_entity.id
_entity.type
_entity.pdbx_description
1 polymer ?
#
loop_
_entity_poly.entity_id
_entity_poly.type
_entity_poly.pdbx_seq_one_letter_code
_entity_poly.pdbx_strand_id
1 'polypeptide(L)'
;MIITRTPFRISFFGGGTDYPVYYKEHGGAVLSTTINKYCYINCRYLPPFFDYKYRIRYTSREETKNISEINHPSVRECLRFLNIDKGIEMVHTSDIPAQSGIGSSSAFTVGFLNSLYGLSGKMTTKRQLARDAIHIEQSVLKENVGSQDQVAAAFGGFNKIEFGGDRDFYVTPITIKQDKLNILQNSLMLFYTGLVRNASEIAGEQINATPSKKKELGLMTEMVDEAVNILNADSDDIDDFGRLLNKAWKIKRSITNLITNGKIDQI
;
A
#
# COMPACT_ATOMS: atom_id res chain seq x y z
N MET A 1 8.42 5.57 -24.44
CA MET A 1 8.88 5.67 -23.03
C MET A 1 7.66 5.98 -22.19
N ILE A 2 7.52 5.35 -21.03
CA ILE A 2 6.43 5.56 -20.09
C ILE A 2 7.00 6.04 -18.76
N ILE A 3 6.35 7.03 -18.16
CA ILE A 3 6.66 7.50 -16.81
C ILE A 3 5.41 7.32 -15.98
N THR A 4 5.52 6.62 -14.84
CA THR A 4 4.44 6.53 -13.87
C THR A 4 4.82 7.28 -12.61
N ARG A 5 3.81 7.87 -11.97
CA ARG A 5 3.89 8.52 -10.66
C ARG A 5 2.83 7.89 -9.78
N THR A 6 3.25 7.14 -8.77
CA THR A 6 2.35 6.41 -7.87
C THR A 6 2.42 7.01 -6.47
N PRO A 7 1.28 7.39 -5.87
CA PRO A 7 1.28 7.99 -4.54
C PRO A 7 1.55 6.96 -3.45
N PHE A 8 2.18 7.41 -2.37
CA PHE A 8 2.18 6.71 -1.09
C PHE A 8 0.91 6.98 -0.30
N ARG A 9 0.70 6.21 0.76
CA ARG A 9 -0.54 6.24 1.56
C ARG A 9 -0.29 6.21 3.05
N ILE A 10 -1.25 6.78 3.78
CA ILE A 10 -1.39 6.67 5.24
C ILE A 10 -2.73 6.00 5.52
N SER A 11 -2.73 5.08 6.48
CA SER A 11 -3.93 4.39 6.95
C SER A 11 -4.28 4.91 8.34
N PHE A 12 -5.49 5.46 8.49
CA PHE A 12 -5.96 5.98 9.77
C PHE A 12 -6.54 4.87 10.65
N PHE A 13 -7.41 4.03 10.07
CA PHE A 13 -8.16 3.01 10.80
C PHE A 13 -8.24 1.69 10.04
N GLY A 14 -8.48 0.62 10.79
CA GLY A 14 -8.76 -0.71 10.24
C GLY A 14 -7.56 -1.49 9.72
N GLY A 15 -6.37 -0.89 9.66
CA GLY A 15 -5.17 -1.58 9.15
C GLY A 15 -4.85 -2.83 9.96
N GLY A 16 -4.83 -3.99 9.30
CA GLY A 16 -4.83 -5.31 9.94
C GLY A 16 -6.06 -6.15 9.63
N THR A 17 -7.18 -5.52 9.30
CA THR A 17 -8.38 -6.22 8.83
C THR A 17 -8.30 -6.53 7.34
N ASP A 18 -7.36 -5.91 6.62
CA ASP A 18 -7.11 -6.06 5.18
C ASP A 18 -6.23 -7.27 4.81
N TYR A 19 -5.90 -8.12 5.78
CA TYR A 19 -5.20 -9.38 5.52
C TYR A 19 -6.18 -10.48 5.08
N PRO A 20 -5.86 -11.28 4.04
CA PRO A 20 -6.75 -12.32 3.52
C PRO A 20 -7.21 -13.35 4.56
N VAL A 21 -6.38 -13.63 5.56
CA VAL A 21 -6.72 -14.54 6.67
C VAL A 21 -7.88 -14.03 7.53
N TYR A 22 -8.13 -12.72 7.53
CA TYR A 22 -9.24 -12.11 8.27
C TYR A 22 -10.43 -11.80 7.35
N TYR A 23 -10.23 -10.97 6.32
CA TYR A 23 -11.37 -10.43 5.57
C TYR A 23 -12.13 -11.46 4.75
N LYS A 24 -11.52 -12.62 4.42
CA LYS A 24 -12.23 -13.69 3.71
C LYS A 24 -13.36 -14.30 4.54
N GLU A 25 -13.24 -14.29 5.87
CA GLU A 25 -14.26 -14.82 6.78
C GLU A 25 -15.17 -13.74 7.35
N HIS A 26 -14.61 -12.55 7.63
CA HIS A 26 -15.29 -11.52 8.44
C HIS A 26 -15.61 -10.24 7.67
N GLY A 27 -15.12 -10.10 6.43
CA GLY A 27 -14.94 -8.80 5.81
C GLY A 27 -13.83 -8.01 6.50
N GLY A 28 -13.35 -6.96 5.83
CA GLY A 28 -12.38 -6.03 6.40
C GLY A 28 -12.68 -4.62 5.91
N ALA A 29 -12.23 -3.62 6.65
CA ALA A 29 -12.37 -2.23 6.22
C ALA A 29 -11.16 -1.41 6.67
N VAL A 30 -10.76 -0.45 5.85
CA VAL A 30 -9.77 0.56 6.22
C VAL A 30 -10.23 1.95 5.80
N LEU A 31 -9.84 2.95 6.59
CA LEU A 31 -9.91 4.35 6.17
C LEU A 31 -8.50 4.82 5.85
N SER A 32 -8.23 5.08 4.57
CA SER A 32 -6.87 5.34 4.07
C SER A 32 -6.86 6.53 3.12
N THR A 33 -5.77 7.30 3.14
CA THR A 33 -5.56 8.43 2.24
C THR A 33 -4.20 8.37 1.56
N THR A 34 -4.14 8.75 0.29
CA THR A 34 -2.86 9.00 -0.37
C THR A 34 -2.30 10.37 -0.03
N ILE A 35 -0.98 10.48 0.06
CA ILE A 35 -0.27 11.73 0.37
C ILE A 35 0.43 12.32 -0.85
N ASN A 36 0.91 13.57 -0.71
CA ASN A 36 1.66 14.30 -1.72
C ASN A 36 3.14 13.84 -1.84
N LYS A 37 3.36 12.53 -1.73
CA LYS A 37 4.67 11.88 -1.83
C LYS A 37 4.52 10.65 -2.71
N TYR A 38 5.49 10.41 -3.57
CA TYR A 38 5.35 9.48 -4.68
C TYR A 38 6.61 8.64 -4.90
N CYS A 39 6.42 7.48 -5.53
CA CYS A 39 7.46 6.85 -6.32
C CYS A 39 7.23 7.10 -7.81
N TYR A 40 8.33 7.13 -8.55
CA TYR A 40 8.36 7.38 -9.98
C TYR A 40 9.11 6.27 -10.67
N ILE A 41 8.53 5.76 -11.75
CA ILE A 41 9.14 4.74 -12.58
C ILE A 41 9.24 5.27 -14.00
N ASN A 42 10.46 5.36 -14.51
CA ASN A 42 10.74 5.57 -15.92
C ASN A 42 11.00 4.21 -16.56
N CYS A 43 10.17 3.81 -17.51
CA CYS A 43 10.27 2.53 -18.19
C CYS A 43 10.27 2.70 -19.71
N ARG A 44 11.20 2.05 -20.41
CA ARG A 44 11.25 2.01 -21.88
C ARG A 44 11.77 0.68 -22.37
N TYR A 45 11.49 0.35 -23.63
CA TYR A 45 12.22 -0.71 -24.29
C TYR A 45 13.70 -0.33 -24.41
N LEU A 46 14.57 -1.25 -24.04
CA LEU A 46 16.01 -1.08 -24.12
C LEU A 46 16.44 -1.22 -25.59
N PRO A 47 17.21 -0.27 -26.15
CA PRO A 47 17.77 -0.40 -27.49
C PRO A 47 18.67 -1.64 -27.62
N PRO A 48 18.71 -2.31 -28.79
CA PRO A 48 19.46 -3.55 -28.99
C PRO A 48 20.96 -3.32 -29.24
N PHE A 49 21.59 -2.40 -28.50
CA PHE A 49 23.01 -2.04 -28.65
C PHE A 49 23.87 -2.43 -27.43
N PHE A 50 23.28 -3.13 -26.46
CA PHE A 50 23.93 -3.52 -25.21
C PHE A 50 24.01 -5.04 -25.09
N ASP A 51 25.03 -5.54 -24.40
CA ASP A 51 25.20 -6.98 -24.12
C ASP A 51 24.22 -7.53 -23.07
N TYR A 52 23.30 -6.70 -22.59
CA TYR A 52 22.21 -7.05 -21.68
C TYR A 52 20.86 -6.65 -22.28
N LYS A 53 19.81 -7.34 -21.84
CA LYS A 53 18.43 -7.16 -22.30
C LYS A 53 17.61 -6.35 -21.31
N TYR A 54 17.91 -6.46 -20.01
CA TYR A 54 17.23 -5.76 -18.94
C TYR A 54 18.22 -4.89 -18.18
N ARG A 55 17.86 -3.62 -17.98
CA ARG A 55 18.62 -2.67 -17.17
C ARG A 55 17.72 -2.08 -16.10
N ILE A 56 17.89 -2.53 -14.87
CA ILE A 56 17.01 -2.20 -13.74
C ILE A 56 17.82 -1.35 -12.76
N ARG A 57 17.36 -0.11 -12.52
CA ARG A 57 17.99 0.82 -11.58
C ARG A 57 17.02 1.20 -10.47
N TYR A 58 17.42 0.94 -9.25
CA TYR A 58 16.77 1.34 -8.02
C TYR A 58 17.88 1.69 -7.01
N THR A 59 17.84 1.21 -5.77
CA THR A 59 18.99 1.28 -4.85
C THR A 59 20.21 0.52 -5.38
N SER A 60 19.99 -0.46 -6.25
CA SER A 60 21.02 -1.21 -6.96
C SER A 60 20.89 -1.05 -8.48
N ARG A 61 21.91 -1.47 -9.21
CA ARG A 61 21.89 -1.58 -10.67
C ARG A 61 22.01 -3.05 -11.05
N GLU A 62 21.08 -3.52 -11.86
CA GLU A 62 21.10 -4.87 -12.42
C GLU A 62 21.11 -4.80 -13.95
N GLU A 63 21.96 -5.60 -14.57
CA GLU A 63 22.07 -5.75 -16.02
C GLU A 63 22.06 -7.23 -16.36
N THR A 64 20.97 -7.70 -16.98
CA THR A 64 20.74 -9.13 -17.17
C THR A 64 20.29 -9.45 -18.59
N LYS A 65 20.50 -10.69 -19.04
CA LYS A 65 20.05 -11.17 -20.36
C LYS A 65 18.68 -11.82 -20.26
N ASN A 66 18.39 -12.46 -19.14
CA ASN A 66 17.16 -13.19 -18.90
C ASN A 66 16.36 -12.61 -17.73
N ILE A 67 15.02 -12.73 -17.79
CA ILE A 67 14.16 -12.29 -16.68
C ILE A 67 14.47 -13.06 -15.39
N SER A 68 14.82 -14.35 -15.50
CA SER A 68 15.19 -15.20 -14.36
C SER A 68 16.43 -14.73 -13.58
N GLU A 69 17.30 -13.95 -14.21
CA GLU A 69 18.53 -13.41 -13.60
C GLU A 69 18.26 -12.11 -12.84
N ILE A 70 17.09 -11.49 -13.00
CA ILE A 70 16.73 -10.27 -12.27
C ILE A 70 16.51 -10.63 -10.80
N ASN A 71 17.30 -10.05 -9.91
CA ASN A 71 17.24 -10.23 -8.47
C ASN A 71 16.01 -9.53 -7.88
N HIS A 72 15.68 -8.31 -8.34
CA HIS A 72 14.52 -7.59 -7.83
C HIS A 72 13.22 -8.38 -8.05
N PRO A 73 12.57 -8.90 -6.98
CA PRO A 73 11.49 -9.89 -7.10
C PRO A 73 10.26 -9.34 -7.82
N SER A 74 9.75 -8.18 -7.40
CA SER A 74 8.58 -7.55 -8.04
C SER A 74 8.82 -7.23 -9.52
N VAL A 75 10.02 -6.77 -9.91
CA VAL A 75 10.36 -6.53 -11.33
C VAL A 75 10.29 -7.82 -12.13
N ARG A 76 10.97 -8.87 -11.64
CA ARG A 76 11.03 -10.18 -12.30
C ARG A 76 9.64 -10.75 -12.51
N GLU A 77 8.82 -10.79 -11.47
CA GLU A 77 7.51 -11.42 -11.53
C GLU A 77 6.48 -10.58 -12.30
N CYS A 78 6.55 -9.24 -12.27
CA CYS A 78 5.68 -8.40 -13.10
C CYS A 78 5.98 -8.58 -14.60
N LEU A 79 7.27 -8.71 -14.99
CA LEU A 79 7.65 -8.98 -16.38
C LEU A 79 7.13 -10.34 -16.85
N ARG A 80 7.25 -11.38 -16.01
CA ARG A 80 6.71 -12.72 -16.29
C ARG A 80 5.19 -12.71 -16.40
N PHE A 81 4.52 -12.11 -15.42
CA PHE A 81 3.05 -12.05 -15.37
C PHE A 81 2.45 -11.40 -16.62
N LEU A 82 3.07 -10.34 -17.15
CA LEU A 82 2.63 -9.66 -18.36
C LEU A 82 3.24 -10.21 -19.65
N ASN A 83 4.05 -11.28 -19.58
CA ASN A 83 4.77 -11.89 -20.71
C ASN A 83 5.58 -10.86 -21.53
N ILE A 84 6.30 -9.97 -20.86
CA ILE A 84 7.12 -8.93 -21.50
C ILE A 84 8.52 -9.50 -21.80
N ASP A 85 8.66 -10.10 -22.97
CA ASP A 85 9.95 -10.64 -23.43
C ASP A 85 10.82 -9.62 -24.17
N LYS A 86 10.35 -8.39 -24.39
CA LYS A 86 11.20 -7.33 -24.93
C LYS A 86 12.06 -6.76 -23.81
N GLY A 87 13.34 -6.53 -24.10
CA GLY A 87 14.26 -5.92 -23.15
C GLY A 87 13.79 -4.54 -22.70
N ILE A 88 13.91 -4.25 -21.41
CA ILE A 88 13.50 -2.96 -20.84
C ILE A 88 14.62 -2.29 -20.05
N GLU A 89 14.59 -0.97 -20.04
CA GLU A 89 15.23 -0.16 -19.03
C GLU A 89 14.18 0.37 -18.06
N MET A 90 14.39 0.14 -16.77
CA MET A 90 13.57 0.67 -15.69
C MET A 90 14.43 1.48 -14.72
N VAL A 91 13.96 2.67 -14.35
CA VAL A 91 14.56 3.50 -13.30
C VAL A 91 13.49 3.85 -12.27
N HIS A 92 13.74 3.48 -11.03
CA HIS A 92 12.91 3.82 -9.88
C HIS A 92 13.55 4.95 -9.08
N THR A 93 12.75 5.97 -8.77
CA THR A 93 13.09 7.08 -7.88
C THR A 93 11.93 7.32 -6.92
N SER A 94 12.20 7.81 -5.71
CA SER A 94 11.18 7.92 -4.65
C SER A 94 11.41 9.13 -3.77
N ASP A 95 10.32 9.79 -3.36
CA ASP A 95 10.35 10.92 -2.42
C ASP A 95 10.69 10.49 -0.98
N ILE A 96 10.48 9.21 -0.66
CA ILE A 96 10.68 8.64 0.69
C ILE A 96 11.47 7.32 0.59
N PRO A 97 12.41 7.03 1.51
CA PRO A 97 13.10 5.75 1.55
C PRO A 97 12.14 4.56 1.70
N ALA A 98 12.62 3.39 1.27
CA ALA A 98 11.93 2.12 1.48
C ALA A 98 11.73 1.84 2.98
N GLN A 99 10.75 0.98 3.30
CA GLN A 99 10.47 0.52 4.67
C GLN A 99 10.02 1.63 5.65
N SER A 100 9.43 2.71 5.12
CA SER A 100 8.92 3.84 5.90
C SER A 100 7.48 3.66 6.42
N GLY A 101 6.87 2.48 6.21
CA GLY A 101 5.50 2.18 6.66
C GLY A 101 4.37 2.78 5.80
N ILE A 102 4.71 3.45 4.70
CA ILE A 102 3.77 4.20 3.84
C ILE A 102 3.29 3.43 2.59
N GLY A 103 3.53 2.11 2.53
CA GLY A 103 3.13 1.27 1.40
C GLY A 103 4.04 1.39 0.17
N SER A 104 5.33 1.65 0.39
CA SER A 104 6.29 1.94 -0.69
C SER A 104 6.50 0.77 -1.66
N SER A 105 6.50 -0.47 -1.16
CA SER A 105 6.68 -1.68 -2.00
C SER A 105 5.50 -1.87 -2.94
N SER A 106 4.29 -1.86 -2.39
CA SER A 106 3.06 -1.98 -3.17
C SER A 106 2.85 -0.81 -4.13
N ALA A 107 3.21 0.42 -3.74
CA ALA A 107 3.21 1.57 -4.65
C ALA A 107 4.18 1.37 -5.83
N PHE A 108 5.37 0.78 -5.59
CA PHE A 108 6.29 0.39 -6.66
C PHE A 108 5.67 -0.65 -7.59
N THR A 109 5.12 -1.75 -7.04
CA THR A 109 4.50 -2.82 -7.84
C THR A 109 3.36 -2.27 -8.72
N VAL A 110 2.47 -1.44 -8.15
CA VAL A 110 1.40 -0.74 -8.87
C VAL A 110 1.97 0.17 -9.96
N GLY A 111 2.97 0.99 -9.64
CA GLY A 111 3.60 1.89 -10.60
C GLY A 111 4.28 1.15 -11.76
N PHE A 112 4.91 0.01 -11.45
CA PHE A 112 5.65 -0.77 -12.44
C PHE A 112 4.70 -1.50 -13.38
N LEU A 113 3.67 -2.18 -12.85
CA LEU A 113 2.61 -2.80 -13.66
C LEU A 113 1.95 -1.78 -14.58
N ASN A 114 1.62 -0.60 -14.06
CA ASN A 114 1.05 0.48 -14.87
C ASN A 114 2.00 0.92 -16.00
N SER A 115 3.31 0.97 -15.73
CA SER A 115 4.31 1.30 -16.75
C SER A 115 4.42 0.23 -17.84
N LEU A 116 4.31 -1.05 -17.48
CA LEU A 116 4.37 -2.18 -18.40
C LEU A 116 3.10 -2.29 -19.26
N TYR A 117 1.93 -2.03 -18.68
CA TYR A 117 0.68 -1.90 -19.42
C TYR A 117 0.79 -0.78 -20.46
N GLY A 118 1.23 0.41 -20.04
CA GLY A 118 1.45 1.54 -20.94
C GLY A 118 2.48 1.25 -22.04
N LEU A 119 3.58 0.55 -21.72
CA LEU A 119 4.59 0.16 -22.70
C LEU A 119 4.04 -0.80 -23.75
N SER A 120 3.09 -1.65 -23.33
CA SER A 120 2.40 -2.61 -24.19
C SER A 120 1.23 -1.99 -24.95
N GLY A 121 1.00 -0.68 -24.84
CA GLY A 121 -0.13 0.00 -25.48
C GLY A 121 -1.48 -0.36 -24.87
N LYS A 122 -1.52 -0.88 -23.64
CA LYS A 122 -2.73 -1.30 -22.94
C LYS A 122 -3.11 -0.30 -21.87
N MET A 123 -4.39 0.07 -21.82
CA MET A 123 -4.96 0.83 -20.71
C MET A 123 -5.53 -0.14 -19.68
N THR A 124 -5.13 0.00 -18.41
CA THR A 124 -5.66 -0.81 -17.31
C THR A 124 -6.58 0.03 -16.43
N THR A 125 -7.59 -0.60 -15.84
CA THR A 125 -8.43 0.08 -14.85
C THR A 125 -7.72 0.10 -13.50
N LYS A 126 -8.04 1.08 -12.65
CA LYS A 126 -7.51 1.15 -11.26
C LYS A 126 -7.75 -0.15 -10.49
N ARG A 127 -8.94 -0.75 -10.68
CA ARG A 127 -9.32 -2.02 -10.06
C ARG A 127 -8.47 -3.18 -10.54
N GLN A 128 -8.28 -3.31 -11.86
CA GLN A 128 -7.42 -4.35 -12.41
C GLN A 128 -5.97 -4.19 -11.92
N LEU A 129 -5.46 -2.96 -11.96
CA LEU A 129 -4.11 -2.66 -11.49
C LEU A 129 -3.89 -3.04 -10.02
N ALA A 130 -4.86 -2.73 -9.15
CA ALA A 130 -4.80 -3.15 -7.75
C ALA A 130 -4.85 -4.68 -7.59
N ARG A 131 -5.74 -5.36 -8.33
CA ARG A 131 -5.84 -6.84 -8.31
C ARG A 131 -4.56 -7.52 -8.76
N ASP A 132 -3.96 -7.04 -9.85
CA ASP A 132 -2.71 -7.58 -10.36
C ASP A 132 -1.58 -7.39 -9.35
N ALA A 133 -1.47 -6.20 -8.74
CA ALA A 133 -0.47 -5.95 -7.71
C ALA A 133 -0.67 -6.85 -6.47
N ILE A 134 -1.92 -7.03 -6.00
CA ILE A 134 -2.27 -7.95 -4.91
C ILE A 134 -1.86 -9.38 -5.27
N HIS A 135 -2.18 -9.82 -6.50
CA HIS A 135 -1.84 -11.16 -6.96
C HIS A 135 -0.32 -11.39 -7.02
N ILE A 136 0.43 -10.43 -7.56
CA ILE A 136 1.90 -10.50 -7.60
C ILE A 136 2.47 -10.63 -6.19
N GLU A 137 2.09 -9.77 -5.25
CA GLU A 137 2.71 -9.76 -3.92
C GLU A 137 2.26 -10.96 -3.06
N GLN A 138 0.96 -11.28 -3.05
CA GLN A 138 0.43 -12.34 -2.19
C GLN A 138 0.54 -13.75 -2.79
N SER A 139 0.27 -13.92 -4.08
CA SER A 139 0.18 -15.25 -4.71
C SER A 139 1.50 -15.68 -5.35
N VAL A 140 2.18 -14.75 -6.04
CA VAL A 140 3.41 -15.06 -6.78
C VAL A 140 4.64 -14.95 -5.88
N LEU A 141 4.80 -13.81 -5.19
CA LEU A 141 5.93 -13.56 -4.30
C LEU A 141 5.75 -14.15 -2.90
N LYS A 142 4.50 -14.46 -2.51
CA LYS A 142 4.14 -15.02 -1.20
C LYS A 142 4.62 -14.13 -0.04
N GLU A 143 4.57 -12.82 -0.23
CA GLU A 143 4.92 -11.85 0.80
C GLU A 143 3.81 -11.79 1.87
N ASN A 144 4.21 -11.57 3.12
CA ASN A 144 3.28 -11.30 4.21
C ASN A 144 2.75 -9.87 4.07
N VAL A 145 1.71 -9.68 3.27
CA VAL A 145 1.14 -8.35 2.97
C VAL A 145 -0.38 -8.40 3.03
N GLY A 146 -0.98 -7.28 3.46
CA GLY A 146 -2.41 -7.03 3.32
C GLY A 146 -2.80 -6.64 1.90
N SER A 147 -3.98 -6.06 1.75
CA SER A 147 -4.52 -5.64 0.45
C SER A 147 -4.76 -4.14 0.33
N GLN A 148 -4.54 -3.37 1.41
CA GLN A 148 -4.86 -1.94 1.41
C GLN A 148 -3.87 -1.09 0.60
N ASP A 149 -2.60 -1.47 0.54
CA ASP A 149 -1.54 -0.63 0.00
C ASP A 149 -1.64 -0.53 -1.52
N GLN A 150 -1.87 -1.67 -2.16
CA GLN A 150 -2.06 -1.81 -3.61
C GLN A 150 -3.32 -1.07 -4.05
N VAL A 151 -4.42 -1.21 -3.28
CA VAL A 151 -5.69 -0.53 -3.58
C VAL A 151 -5.54 0.98 -3.41
N ALA A 152 -4.96 1.45 -2.30
CA ALA A 152 -4.75 2.88 -2.06
C ALA A 152 -3.85 3.51 -3.14
N ALA A 153 -2.75 2.85 -3.50
CA ALA A 153 -1.82 3.33 -4.52
C ALA A 153 -2.45 3.39 -5.93
N ALA A 154 -3.27 2.40 -6.29
CA ALA A 154 -3.92 2.37 -7.60
C ALA A 154 -5.10 3.35 -7.71
N PHE A 155 -5.87 3.53 -6.63
CA PHE A 155 -7.06 4.38 -6.65
C PHE A 155 -6.76 5.85 -6.41
N GLY A 156 -5.86 6.17 -5.46
CA GLY A 156 -5.62 7.54 -5.02
C GLY A 156 -6.78 8.12 -4.21
N GLY A 157 -6.48 9.21 -3.49
CA GLY A 157 -7.46 9.99 -2.73
C GLY A 157 -7.70 9.47 -1.30
N PHE A 158 -8.75 10.00 -0.67
CA PHE A 158 -9.19 9.62 0.67
C PHE A 158 -10.39 8.67 0.57
N ASN A 159 -10.24 7.43 1.03
CA ASN A 159 -11.20 6.36 0.76
C ASN A 159 -11.46 5.49 1.99
N LYS A 160 -12.72 5.08 2.15
CA LYS A 160 -13.07 3.83 2.84
C LYS A 160 -12.87 2.69 1.84
N ILE A 161 -12.08 1.70 2.20
CA ILE A 161 -11.84 0.51 1.38
C ILE A 161 -12.33 -0.70 2.18
N GLU A 162 -13.26 -1.45 1.61
CA GLU A 162 -13.83 -2.66 2.18
C GLU A 162 -13.28 -3.88 1.45
N PHE A 163 -12.90 -4.93 2.16
CA PHE A 163 -12.29 -6.14 1.60
C PHE A 163 -13.20 -7.36 1.81
N GLY A 164 -13.22 -8.26 0.83
CA GLY A 164 -14.07 -9.44 0.78
C GLY A 164 -15.19 -9.34 -0.25
N GLY A 165 -16.08 -10.33 -0.21
CA GLY A 165 -17.22 -10.47 -1.14
C GLY A 165 -16.82 -10.78 -2.58
N ASP A 166 -17.84 -10.82 -3.46
CA ASP A 166 -17.69 -11.25 -4.87
C ASP A 166 -16.77 -10.37 -5.72
N ARG A 167 -16.48 -9.15 -5.26
CA ARG A 167 -15.66 -8.15 -5.98
C ARG A 167 -14.26 -7.99 -5.41
N ASP A 168 -13.85 -8.84 -4.47
CA ASP A 168 -12.61 -8.79 -3.68
C ASP A 168 -12.47 -7.57 -2.76
N PHE A 169 -12.83 -6.38 -3.24
CA PHE A 169 -12.85 -5.15 -2.48
C PHE A 169 -13.80 -4.08 -3.07
N TYR A 170 -14.27 -3.17 -2.24
CA TYR A 170 -15.04 -1.99 -2.62
C TYR A 170 -14.32 -0.71 -2.19
N VAL A 171 -14.34 0.34 -3.01
CA VAL A 171 -13.66 1.60 -2.73
C VAL A 171 -14.68 2.72 -2.77
N THR A 172 -14.87 3.37 -1.62
CA THR A 172 -15.80 4.49 -1.45
C THR A 172 -15.00 5.74 -1.14
N PRO A 173 -14.92 6.71 -2.07
CA PRO A 173 -14.30 8.00 -1.81
C PRO A 173 -15.03 8.73 -0.67
N ILE A 174 -14.25 9.23 0.29
CA ILE A 174 -14.77 10.02 1.40
C ILE A 174 -14.84 11.48 0.95
N THR A 175 -16.06 12.02 0.93
CA THR A 175 -16.32 13.39 0.55
C THR A 175 -16.78 14.15 1.78
N ILE A 176 -15.96 15.10 2.23
CA ILE A 176 -16.25 15.97 3.40
C ILE A 176 -16.19 17.44 3.00
N LYS A 177 -16.78 18.31 3.83
CA LYS A 177 -16.70 19.76 3.65
C LYS A 177 -15.23 20.22 3.60
N GLN A 178 -14.93 21.17 2.71
CA GLN A 178 -13.56 21.66 2.53
C GLN A 178 -12.96 22.23 3.82
N ASP A 179 -13.75 22.95 4.62
CA ASP A 179 -13.30 23.52 5.88
C ASP A 179 -12.90 22.43 6.88
N LYS A 180 -13.73 21.38 7.02
CA LYS A 180 -13.41 20.21 7.84
C LYS A 180 -12.18 19.45 7.37
N LEU A 181 -11.98 19.34 6.05
CA LEU A 181 -10.76 18.78 5.47
C LEU A 181 -9.52 19.63 5.81
N ASN A 182 -9.64 20.96 5.79
CA ASN A 182 -8.56 21.87 6.18
C ASN A 182 -8.22 21.73 7.66
N ILE A 183 -9.24 21.65 8.54
CA ILE A 183 -9.05 21.41 9.98
C ILE A 183 -8.32 20.08 10.19
N LEU A 184 -8.80 18.98 9.57
CA LEU A 184 -8.14 17.68 9.67
C LEU A 184 -6.67 17.75 9.24
N GLN A 185 -6.36 18.40 8.11
CA GLN A 185 -4.97 18.53 7.64
C GLN A 185 -4.11 19.37 8.59
N ASN A 186 -4.64 20.46 9.15
CA ASN A 186 -3.92 21.32 10.08
C ASN A 186 -3.71 20.67 11.46
N SER A 187 -4.45 19.61 11.76
CA SER A 187 -4.35 18.85 13.02
C SER A 187 -3.50 17.58 12.92
N LEU A 188 -2.86 17.31 11.77
CA LEU A 188 -2.02 16.14 11.55
C LEU A 188 -0.54 16.52 11.45
N MET A 189 0.31 15.77 12.17
CA MET A 189 1.76 15.87 12.07
C MET A 189 2.34 14.51 11.66
N LEU A 190 3.33 14.53 10.75
CA LEU A 190 4.01 13.34 10.28
C LEU A 190 5.48 13.37 10.70
N PHE A 191 5.93 12.29 11.34
CA PHE A 191 7.29 12.15 11.82
C PHE A 191 7.96 10.94 11.17
N TYR A 192 9.08 11.17 10.49
CA TYR A 192 9.94 10.09 10.04
C TYR A 192 10.90 9.70 11.18
N THR A 193 10.66 8.53 11.78
CA THR A 193 11.42 8.09 12.97
C THR A 193 12.80 7.53 12.63
N GLY A 194 13.10 7.26 11.35
CA GLY A 194 14.33 6.58 10.94
C GLY A 194 14.44 5.11 11.40
N LEU A 195 13.42 4.59 12.09
CA LEU A 195 13.38 3.22 12.57
C LEU A 195 13.06 2.28 11.41
N VAL A 196 14.08 1.58 10.93
CA VAL A 196 13.91 0.51 9.95
C VAL A 196 13.38 -0.73 10.66
N ARG A 197 12.25 -1.25 10.20
CA ARG A 197 11.68 -2.52 10.67
C ARG A 197 11.47 -3.45 9.49
N ASN A 198 11.67 -4.73 9.73
CA ASN A 198 11.22 -5.73 8.78
C ASN A 198 9.69 -5.82 8.83
N ALA A 199 9.03 -5.03 7.97
CA ALA A 199 7.57 -4.99 7.88
C ALA A 199 6.97 -6.37 7.57
N SER A 200 7.70 -7.22 6.83
CA SER A 200 7.27 -8.58 6.49
C SER A 200 7.25 -9.51 7.71
N GLU A 201 8.20 -9.37 8.65
CA GLU A 201 8.19 -10.11 9.91
C GLU A 201 7.01 -9.69 10.80
N ILE A 202 6.79 -8.38 10.97
CA ILE A 202 5.67 -7.86 11.76
C ILE A 202 4.33 -8.31 11.17
N ALA A 203 4.21 -8.23 9.83
CA ALA A 203 3.03 -8.70 9.13
C ALA A 203 2.82 -10.21 9.28
N GLY A 204 3.89 -11.00 9.21
CA GLY A 204 3.84 -12.45 9.43
C GLY A 204 3.34 -12.81 10.83
N GLU A 205 3.88 -12.16 11.86
CA GLU A 205 3.43 -12.33 13.25
C GLU A 205 1.97 -11.90 13.44
N GLN A 206 1.56 -10.81 12.80
CA GLN A 206 0.17 -10.38 12.83
C GLN A 206 -0.77 -11.38 12.14
N ILE A 207 -0.38 -11.94 10.99
CA ILE A 207 -1.12 -12.99 10.28
C ILE A 207 -1.28 -14.22 11.20
N ASN A 208 -0.21 -14.64 11.88
CA ASN A 208 -0.23 -15.76 12.82
C ASN A 208 -1.12 -15.49 14.04
N ALA A 209 -1.13 -14.25 14.56
CA ALA A 209 -1.95 -13.87 15.70
C ALA A 209 -3.45 -13.69 15.35
N THR A 210 -3.77 -13.43 14.08
CA THR A 210 -5.11 -13.05 13.60
C THR A 210 -6.24 -13.97 14.10
N PRO A 211 -6.12 -15.31 14.05
CA PRO A 211 -7.18 -16.20 14.53
C PRO A 211 -7.56 -15.98 16.01
N SER A 212 -6.61 -15.53 16.83
CA SER A 212 -6.82 -15.27 18.27
C SER A 212 -7.27 -13.83 18.57
N LYS A 213 -7.23 -12.94 17.57
CA LYS A 213 -7.47 -11.49 17.71
C LYS A 213 -8.71 -11.01 16.96
N LYS A 214 -9.66 -11.92 16.71
CA LYS A 214 -10.90 -11.63 15.95
C LYS A 214 -11.72 -10.50 16.57
N LYS A 215 -11.76 -10.42 17.92
CA LYS A 215 -12.48 -9.36 18.65
C LYS A 215 -11.84 -8.00 18.42
N GLU A 216 -10.53 -7.89 18.59
CA GLU A 216 -9.77 -6.66 18.36
C GLU A 216 -9.89 -6.18 16.92
N LEU A 217 -9.79 -7.10 15.95
CA LEU A 217 -9.93 -6.79 14.53
C LEU A 217 -11.38 -6.39 14.16
N GLY A 218 -12.38 -6.99 14.80
CA GLY A 218 -13.78 -6.60 14.66
C GLY A 218 -14.01 -5.16 15.13
N LEU A 219 -13.50 -4.82 16.32
CA LEU A 219 -13.53 -3.45 16.83
C LEU A 219 -12.80 -2.48 15.88
N MET A 220 -11.63 -2.86 15.35
CA MET A 220 -10.92 -2.02 14.40
C MET A 220 -11.69 -1.79 13.09
N THR A 221 -12.49 -2.76 12.65
CA THR A 221 -13.40 -2.62 11.50
C THR A 221 -14.51 -1.62 11.82
N GLU A 222 -15.17 -1.75 12.98
CA GLU A 222 -16.23 -0.83 13.43
C GLU A 222 -15.74 0.63 13.52
N MET A 223 -14.50 0.83 13.97
CA MET A 223 -13.88 2.15 14.07
C MET A 223 -13.72 2.85 12.71
N VAL A 224 -13.72 2.12 11.59
CA VAL A 224 -13.71 2.73 10.25
C VAL A 224 -15.02 3.46 10.00
N ASP A 225 -16.15 2.84 10.33
CA ASP A 225 -17.47 3.46 10.18
C ASP A 225 -17.68 4.60 11.18
N GLU A 226 -17.20 4.43 12.43
CA GLU A 226 -17.20 5.50 13.44
C GLU A 226 -16.42 6.72 12.94
N ALA A 227 -15.23 6.51 12.34
CA ALA A 227 -14.42 7.59 11.77
C ALA A 227 -15.12 8.29 10.61
N VAL A 228 -15.76 7.53 9.71
CA VAL A 228 -16.53 8.10 8.58
C VAL A 228 -17.72 8.92 9.09
N ASN A 229 -18.41 8.48 10.14
CA ASN A 229 -19.49 9.23 10.75
C ASN A 229 -19.00 10.53 11.39
N ILE A 230 -17.89 10.49 12.14
CA ILE A 230 -17.27 11.70 12.70
C ILE A 230 -16.94 12.68 11.58
N LEU A 231 -16.37 12.20 10.48
CA LEU A 231 -16.00 13.03 9.33
C LEU A 231 -17.21 13.64 8.61
N ASN A 232 -18.34 12.93 8.54
CA ASN A 232 -19.57 13.41 7.91
C ASN A 232 -20.50 14.18 8.84
N ALA A 233 -20.23 14.21 10.15
CA ALA A 233 -21.02 14.98 11.11
C ALA A 233 -21.02 16.48 10.76
N ASP A 234 -22.12 17.15 11.10
CA ASP A 234 -22.28 18.59 10.82
C ASP A 234 -21.30 19.48 11.60
N SER A 235 -20.79 19.00 12.73
CA SER A 235 -19.75 19.68 13.50
C SER A 235 -18.44 19.71 12.72
N ASP A 236 -17.76 20.86 12.73
CA ASP A 236 -16.43 21.03 12.16
C ASP A 236 -15.31 20.55 13.09
N ASP A 237 -15.65 20.13 14.32
CA ASP A 237 -14.71 19.56 15.28
C ASP A 237 -14.15 18.21 14.81
N ILE A 238 -12.86 17.99 15.02
CA ILE A 238 -12.13 16.75 14.70
C ILE A 238 -11.52 16.09 15.94
N ASP A 239 -11.75 16.62 17.15
CA ASP A 239 -11.23 16.06 18.39
C ASP A 239 -11.62 14.60 18.59
N ASP A 240 -12.86 14.25 18.25
CA ASP A 240 -13.35 12.88 18.34
C ASP A 240 -12.60 11.95 17.38
N PHE A 241 -12.17 12.44 16.21
CA PHE A 241 -11.30 11.68 15.30
C PHE A 241 -9.94 11.41 15.95
N GLY A 242 -9.38 12.40 16.65
CA GLY A 242 -8.14 12.26 17.43
C GLY A 242 -8.28 11.28 18.61
N ARG A 243 -9.38 11.36 19.37
CA ARG A 243 -9.70 10.40 20.45
C ARG A 243 -9.84 8.98 19.90
N LEU A 244 -10.47 8.85 18.73
CA LEU A 244 -10.64 7.57 18.04
C LEU A 244 -9.30 6.99 17.57
N LEU A 245 -8.39 7.81 17.03
CA LEU A 245 -7.03 7.40 16.68
C LEU A 245 -6.28 6.84 17.90
N ASN A 246 -6.38 7.48 19.06
CA ASN A 246 -5.77 7.00 20.29
C ASN A 246 -6.37 5.64 20.73
N LYS A 247 -7.70 5.48 20.66
CA LYS A 247 -8.37 4.20 20.93
C LYS A 247 -7.88 3.11 19.96
N ALA A 248 -7.75 3.44 18.68
CA ALA A 248 -7.33 2.50 17.65
C ALA A 248 -5.88 2.07 17.85
N TRP A 249 -5.00 3.00 18.24
CA TRP A 249 -3.61 2.72 18.57
C TRP A 249 -3.48 1.75 19.74
N LYS A 250 -4.27 1.94 20.82
CA LYS A 250 -4.28 1.04 21.98
C LYS A 250 -4.71 -0.39 21.60
N ILE A 251 -5.74 -0.54 20.77
CA ILE A 251 -6.20 -1.84 20.27
C ILE A 251 -5.15 -2.46 19.34
N LYS A 252 -4.57 -1.66 18.44
CA LYS A 252 -3.53 -2.14 17.52
C LYS A 252 -2.34 -2.70 18.30
N ARG A 253 -1.87 -2.00 19.34
CA ARG A 253 -0.80 -2.50 20.22
C ARG A 253 -1.12 -3.82 20.91
N SER A 254 -2.39 -4.17 21.16
CA SER A 254 -2.76 -5.45 21.77
C SER A 254 -2.82 -6.63 20.81
N ILE A 255 -2.65 -6.40 19.49
CA ILE A 255 -2.60 -7.48 18.48
C ILE A 255 -1.27 -8.23 18.60
N THR A 256 -0.15 -7.52 18.59
CA THR A 256 1.19 -8.09 18.74
C THR A 256 2.14 -7.09 19.39
N ASN A 257 3.09 -7.61 20.17
CA ASN A 257 4.12 -6.83 20.84
C ASN A 257 5.12 -6.18 19.87
N LEU A 258 5.08 -6.53 18.58
CA LEU A 258 5.99 -5.98 17.56
C LEU A 258 5.50 -4.67 16.92
N ILE A 259 4.26 -4.25 17.21
CA ILE A 259 3.68 -3.01 16.64
C ILE A 259 4.37 -1.77 17.19
N THR A 260 4.71 -1.75 18.48
CA THR A 260 5.46 -0.67 19.11
C THR A 260 6.77 -1.16 19.71
N ASN A 261 7.61 -0.24 20.15
CA ASN A 261 8.78 -0.53 20.98
C ASN A 261 9.10 0.69 21.86
N GLY A 262 10.06 0.53 22.78
CA GLY A 262 10.43 1.59 23.72
C GLY A 262 10.86 2.90 23.05
N LYS A 263 11.36 2.87 21.81
CA LYS A 263 11.72 4.09 21.07
C LYS A 263 10.49 4.80 20.49
N ILE A 264 9.48 4.09 19.97
CA ILE A 264 8.22 4.76 19.58
C ILE A 264 7.53 5.30 20.83
N ASP A 265 7.43 4.50 21.89
CA ASP A 265 6.64 4.89 23.06
C ASP A 265 7.22 6.13 23.78
N GLN A 266 8.48 6.50 23.51
CA GLN A 266 9.13 7.72 23.99
C GLN A 266 8.88 8.97 23.14
N ILE A 267 8.45 8.82 21.88
CA ILE A 267 8.14 9.91 20.94
C ILE A 267 6.71 10.36 21.20
#